data_AF-A0A8X8I6Q4-F1
#
_entry.id   AF-A0A8X8I6Q4-F1
#
_cell.length_a   1.000
_cell.length_b   1.000
_cell.length_c   1.000
_cell.angle_alpha   90.00
_cell.angle_beta   90.00
_cell.angle_gamma   90.00
#
_symmetry.space_group_name_H-M   'P 1'
#
loop_
_entity.id
_entity.type
_entity.pdbx_description
1 polymer ?
#
loop_
_entity_poly.entity_id
_entity_poly.type
_entity_poly.pdbx_seq_one_letter_code
_entity_poly.pdbx_strand_id
1 'polypeptide(L)'
;MVTVQRAIEAQGIPTTLITLDVEQSNLMRPPRAIHPMQFEFGHSLGKPHDKHTQTKVLMAALEQLTIKQEPGQIHEIHFPSYNK
;
A
#
# COMPACT_ATOMS: atom_id res chain seq x y z
N MET A 1 -3.21 -9.40 9.58
CA MET A 1 -2.31 -8.23 9.46
C MET A 1 -3.01 -6.91 9.83
N VAL A 2 -4.21 -6.63 9.29
CA VAL A 2 -4.95 -5.37 9.59
C VAL A 2 -5.28 -5.16 11.08
N THR A 3 -5.38 -6.22 11.88
CA THR A 3 -5.59 -6.10 13.35
C THR A 3 -4.46 -5.32 14.04
N VAL A 4 -3.20 -5.56 13.65
CA VAL A 4 -2.04 -4.82 14.18
C VAL A 4 -2.08 -3.37 13.71
N GLN A 5 -2.42 -3.16 12.43
CA GLN A 5 -2.57 -1.82 11.86
C GLN A 5 -3.62 -0.99 12.65
N ARG A 6 -4.79 -1.56 12.93
CA ARG A 6 -5.84 -0.91 13.73
C ARG A 6 -5.40 -0.61 15.16
N ALA A 7 -4.64 -1.50 15.79
CA ALA A 7 -4.09 -1.25 17.13
C ALA A 7 -3.12 -0.06 17.14
N ILE A 8 -2.29 0.08 16.10
CA ILE A 8 -1.37 1.21 15.95
C ILE A 8 -2.14 2.53 15.71
N GLU A 9 -3.16 2.52 14.84
CA GLU A 9 -4.04 3.68 14.63
C GLU A 9 -4.75 4.14 15.91
N ALA A 10 -5.20 3.18 16.74
CA ALA A 10 -5.89 3.48 17.99
C ALA A 10 -4.98 4.22 19.00
N GLN A 11 -3.66 4.13 18.84
CA GLN A 11 -2.67 4.89 19.61
C GLN A 11 -2.36 6.28 19.01
N GLY A 12 -3.05 6.66 17.93
CA GLY A 12 -2.84 7.94 17.25
C GLY A 12 -1.70 7.93 16.23
N ILE A 13 -1.17 6.76 15.86
CA ILE A 13 -0.11 6.62 14.85
C ILE A 13 -0.75 6.23 13.51
N PRO A 14 -0.69 7.10 12.49
CA PRO A 14 -1.29 6.80 11.19
C PRO A 14 -0.42 5.81 10.40
N THR A 15 -1.08 4.93 9.65
CA THR A 15 -0.51 3.79 8.93
C THR A 15 -1.06 3.69 7.51
N THR A 16 -0.32 3.01 6.65
CA THR A 16 -0.73 2.72 5.27
C THR A 16 -0.27 1.30 4.93
N LEU A 17 -1.07 0.57 4.15
CA LEU A 17 -0.77 -0.78 3.71
C LEU A 17 -0.43 -0.78 2.22
N ILE A 18 0.64 -1.48 1.84
CA ILE A 18 0.96 -1.77 0.44
C ILE A 18 0.62 -3.23 0.22
N THR A 19 -0.36 -3.52 -0.64
CA THR A 19 -0.89 -4.88 -0.82
C THR A 19 -0.79 -5.37 -2.26
N LEU A 20 -0.46 -6.66 -2.40
CA LEU A 20 -0.53 -7.40 -3.67
C LEU A 20 -1.74 -8.34 -3.72
N ASP A 21 -2.27 -8.75 -2.56
CA ASP A 21 -3.46 -9.57 -2.45
C ASP A 21 -4.66 -8.67 -2.09
N VAL A 22 -5.29 -8.13 -3.13
CA VAL A 22 -6.42 -7.20 -3.03
C VAL A 22 -7.64 -7.86 -2.40
N GLU A 23 -7.93 -9.11 -2.78
CA GLU A 23 -9.06 -9.90 -2.27
C GLU A 23 -8.97 -10.10 -0.74
N GLN A 24 -7.83 -10.61 -0.25
CA GLN A 24 -7.61 -10.79 1.18
C GLN A 24 -7.60 -9.46 1.93
N SER A 25 -7.04 -8.41 1.32
CA SER A 25 -6.98 -7.10 1.95
C SER A 25 -8.36 -6.46 2.07
N ASN A 26 -9.21 -6.59 1.05
CA ASN A 26 -10.58 -6.09 1.06
C ASN A 26 -11.41 -6.72 2.18
N LEU A 27 -11.32 -8.04 2.38
CA LEU A 27 -12.00 -8.73 3.49
C LEU A 27 -11.62 -8.15 4.86
N MET A 28 -10.37 -7.74 5.02
CA MET A 28 -9.87 -7.20 6.29
C MET A 28 -10.17 -5.71 6.49
N ARG A 29 -10.56 -4.99 5.43
CA ARG A 29 -10.91 -3.55 5.43
C ARG A 29 -9.84 -2.67 6.12
N PRO A 30 -8.64 -2.53 5.52
CA PRO A 30 -7.58 -1.69 6.08
C PRO A 30 -8.03 -0.22 6.17
N PRO A 31 -7.55 0.53 7.17
CA PRO A 31 -7.79 1.98 7.26
C PRO A 31 -7.39 2.74 5.99
N ARG A 32 -6.23 2.39 5.42
CA ARG A 32 -5.66 2.98 4.19
C ARG A 32 -4.82 1.91 3.51
N ALA A 33 -4.94 1.79 2.19
CA ALA A 33 -4.12 0.87 1.41
C ALA A 33 -3.91 1.33 -0.03
N ILE A 34 -2.77 0.96 -0.59
CA ILE A 34 -2.47 1.06 -2.02
C ILE A 34 -2.21 -0.34 -2.59
N HIS A 35 -2.59 -0.52 -3.85
CA HIS A 35 -2.25 -1.67 -4.66
C HIS A 35 -1.40 -1.22 -5.86
N PRO A 36 -0.08 -1.52 -5.88
CA PRO A 36 0.74 -1.28 -7.05
C PRO A 36 0.37 -2.28 -8.14
N MET A 37 -0.30 -1.81 -9.19
CA MET A 37 -0.76 -2.67 -10.28
C MET A 37 0.42 -3.29 -11.02
N GLN A 38 0.22 -4.51 -11.53
CA GLN A 38 1.18 -5.27 -12.34
C GLN A 38 2.40 -5.80 -11.57
N PHE A 39 2.48 -5.57 -10.26
CA PHE A 39 3.59 -6.08 -9.46
C PHE A 39 3.42 -7.58 -9.22
N GLU A 40 4.49 -8.34 -9.42
CA GLU A 40 4.52 -9.76 -9.09
C GLU A 40 4.51 -9.97 -7.57
N PHE A 41 3.95 -11.11 -7.12
CA PHE A 41 4.01 -11.50 -5.72
C PHE A 41 5.46 -11.53 -5.21
N GLY A 42 5.70 -10.86 -4.09
CA GLY A 42 7.04 -10.68 -3.52
C GLY A 42 7.75 -9.38 -3.95
N HIS A 43 7.24 -8.68 -4.97
CA HIS A 43 7.75 -7.40 -5.43
C HIS A 43 6.93 -6.21 -4.93
N SER A 44 6.40 -6.23 -3.69
CA SER A 44 5.45 -5.21 -3.19
C SER A 44 5.95 -3.77 -3.29
N LEU A 45 7.27 -3.54 -3.30
CA LEU A 45 7.89 -2.23 -3.49
C LEU A 45 8.51 -2.04 -4.88
N GLY A 46 8.56 -3.07 -5.72
CA GLY A 46 9.25 -3.08 -7.01
C GLY A 46 10.31 -4.19 -7.10
N LYS A 47 11.03 -4.22 -8.23
CA LYS A 47 12.10 -5.21 -8.49
C LYS A 47 13.27 -5.04 -7.51
N PRO A 48 14.06 -6.10 -7.27
CA PRO A 48 15.32 -5.98 -6.54
C PRO A 48 16.22 -4.90 -7.16
N HIS A 49 16.85 -4.09 -6.30
CA HIS A 49 17.75 -2.98 -6.68
C HIS A 49 17.14 -1.86 -7.53
N ASP A 50 15.84 -1.87 -7.84
CA ASP A 50 15.14 -0.75 -8.50
C ASP A 50 14.75 0.32 -7.47
N LYS A 51 15.75 1.05 -6.99
CA LYS A 51 15.58 2.14 -6.02
C LYS A 51 14.57 3.20 -6.50
N HIS A 52 14.49 3.43 -7.81
CA HIS A 52 13.59 4.43 -8.38
C HIS A 52 12.13 4.04 -8.20
N THR A 53 11.74 2.83 -8.59
CA THR A 53 10.37 2.36 -8.37
C THR A 53 10.06 2.21 -6.89
N GLN A 54 10.99 1.66 -6.09
CA GLN A 54 10.82 1.51 -4.65
C GLN A 54 10.55 2.84 -3.94
N THR A 55 11.28 3.89 -4.31
CA THR A 55 11.06 5.23 -3.75
C THR A 55 9.68 5.76 -4.14
N LYS A 56 9.26 5.59 -5.40
CA LYS A 56 7.94 6.04 -5.85
C LYS A 56 6.79 5.34 -5.13
N VAL A 57 6.90 4.02 -4.94
CA VAL A 57 5.87 3.24 -4.24
C VAL A 57 5.76 3.69 -2.78
N LEU A 58 6.90 3.91 -2.12
CA LEU A 58 6.92 4.40 -0.74
C LEU A 58 6.27 5.79 -0.63
N MET A 59 6.60 6.71 -1.54
CA MET A 59 6.01 8.06 -1.53
C MET A 59 4.51 8.01 -1.77
N ALA A 60 4.04 7.21 -2.72
CA ALA A 60 2.61 7.05 -2.99
C ALA A 60 1.84 6.45 -1.80
N ALA A 61 2.47 5.53 -1.05
CA ALA A 61 1.90 4.97 0.16
C ALA A 61 1.81 6.02 1.28
N LEU A 62 2.87 6.80 1.49
CA LEU A 62 2.94 7.86 2.50
C LEU A 62 1.97 9.01 2.20
N GLU A 63 1.74 9.33 0.93
CA GLU A 63 0.75 10.32 0.51
C GLU A 63 -0.68 9.95 0.96
N GLN A 64 -0.98 8.65 1.12
CA GLN A 64 -2.27 8.23 1.67
C GLN A 64 -2.50 8.71 3.10
N LEU A 65 -1.43 9.00 3.88
CA LEU A 65 -1.55 9.48 5.25
C LEU A 65 -2.14 10.89 5.32
N THR A 66 -2.02 11.68 4.25
CA THR A 66 -2.55 13.05 4.17
C THR A 66 -3.94 13.11 3.53
N ILE A 67 -4.39 12.01 2.93
CA ILE A 67 -5.67 11.92 2.23
C ILE A 67 -6.72 11.33 3.18
N LYS A 68 -7.91 11.95 3.22
CA LYS A 68 -9.05 11.38 3.96
C LYS A 68 -9.54 10.13 3.25
N GLN A 69 -9.70 9.04 3.99
CA GLN A 69 -9.95 7.69 3.46
C GLN A 69 -11.03 7.00 4.29
N GLU A 70 -11.82 6.14 3.64
CA GLU A 70 -12.76 5.25 4.33
C GLU A 70 -12.18 3.83 4.44
N PRO A 71 -12.39 3.12 5.57
CA PRO A 71 -11.84 1.77 5.74
C PRO A 71 -12.32 0.77 4.69
N GLY A 72 -11.36 0.11 4.04
CA GLY A 72 -11.58 -0.80 2.92
C GLY A 72 -11.39 -0.15 1.55
N GLN A 73 -11.10 1.14 1.48
CA GLN A 73 -10.69 1.78 0.23
C GLN A 73 -9.24 1.40 -0.11
N ILE A 74 -9.06 0.73 -1.24
CA ILE A 74 -7.74 0.38 -1.78
C ILE A 74 -7.53 1.19 -3.05
N HIS A 75 -6.44 1.97 -3.10
CA HIS A 75 -6.09 2.77 -4.27
C HIS A 75 -5.18 1.99 -5.20
N GLU A 76 -5.65 1.73 -6.41
CA GLU A 76 -4.83 1.12 -7.45
C GLU A 76 -3.91 2.18 -8.06
N ILE A 77 -2.61 1.92 -8.03
CA ILE A 77 -1.59 2.85 -8.52
C ILE A 77 -0.75 2.16 -9.58
N HIS A 78 -0.69 2.77 -10.76
CA HIS A 78 0.16 2.30 -11.85
C HIS A 78 1.56 2.90 -11.74
N PHE A 79 2.60 2.05 -11.76
CA PHE A 79 4.00 2.48 -11.75
C PHE A 79 4.68 2.10 -13.08
N PRO A 80 4.73 3.02 -14.08
CA PRO A 80 5.32 2.73 -15.39
C PRO A 80 6.80 2.33 -15.35
N SER A 81 7.52 2.61 -14.26
CA SER A 81 8.92 2.24 -14.09
C SER A 81 9.12 0.75 -13.80
N TYR A 82 8.09 0.02 -13.37
CA TYR A 82 8.21 -1.40 -13.03
C TYR A 82 8.37 -2.31 -14.27
N ASN A 83 7.75 -1.95 -15.39
CA ASN A 83 7.83 -2.72 -16.64
C ASN A 83 9.07 -2.40 -17.48
N LYS A 84 9.93 -1.49 -17.01
CA LYS A 84 11.24 -1.23 -17.60
C LYS A 84 12.29 -2.19 -17.07
#